data_AF-A0A241XEJ7-F1
#
_entry.id   AF-A0A241XEJ7-F1
#
_cell.length_a   1.000
_cell.length_b   1.000
_cell.length_c   1.000
_cell.angle_alpha   90.00
_cell.angle_beta   90.00
_cell.angle_gamma   90.00
#
_symmetry.space_group_name_H-M   'P 1'
#
loop_
_entity.id
_entity.type
_entity.pdbx_description
1 polymer ?
#
loop_
_entity_poly.entity_id
_entity_poly.type
_entity_poly.pdbx_seq_one_letter_code
_entity_poly.pdbx_strand_id
1 'polypeptide(L)'
;MSYTKKDYYAECLSDAFDSAGIEATSEQIAAIARDVELAVEHQGMAFYEPPASDRCNEIEREWKKKYEALKKEFERYTHNAETAVRRALRQHRDANVSIGEYGEVHRHDGRTTQIQ
;
A
#
# COMPACT_ATOMS: atom_id res chain seq x y z
N MET A 1 -24.63 -16.08 21.97
CA MET A 1 -23.32 -16.69 22.26
C MET A 1 -22.40 -16.36 21.09
N SER A 2 -21.13 -16.01 21.35
CA SER A 2 -20.17 -15.75 20.26
C SER A 2 -19.63 -17.07 19.75
N TYR A 3 -19.66 -17.26 18.43
CA TYR A 3 -19.05 -18.42 17.76
C TYR A 3 -17.53 -18.35 17.90
N THR A 4 -16.90 -19.42 18.37
CA THR A 4 -15.46 -19.46 18.65
C THR A 4 -14.69 -20.20 17.55
N LYS A 5 -13.36 -20.03 17.51
CA LYS A 5 -12.50 -20.81 16.58
C LYS A 5 -12.61 -22.31 16.82
N LYS A 6 -12.71 -22.72 18.09
CA LYS A 6 -12.97 -24.12 18.44
C LYS A 6 -14.28 -24.63 17.83
N ASP A 7 -15.36 -23.85 17.90
CA ASP A 7 -16.65 -24.26 17.32
C ASP A 7 -16.53 -24.44 15.80
N TYR A 8 -15.84 -23.51 15.13
CA TYR A 8 -15.53 -23.61 13.70
C TYR A 8 -14.76 -24.90 13.34
N TYR A 9 -13.70 -25.22 14.08
CA TYR A 9 -12.93 -26.42 13.81
C TYR A 9 -13.70 -27.70 14.15
N ALA A 10 -14.55 -27.69 15.17
CA ALA A 10 -15.41 -28.82 15.50
C ALA A 10 -16.41 -29.11 14.37
N GLU A 11 -17.02 -28.09 13.78
CA GLU A 11 -17.90 -28.25 12.61
C GLU A 11 -17.13 -28.81 11.40
N CYS A 12 -15.97 -28.22 11.08
CA CYS A 12 -15.13 -28.71 9.97
C CYS A 12 -14.70 -30.17 10.16
N LEU A 13 -14.35 -30.57 11.39
CA LEU A 13 -13.97 -31.94 11.72
C LEU A 13 -15.14 -32.91 11.63
N SER A 14 -16.35 -32.48 12.03
CA SER A 14 -17.57 -33.28 11.89
C SER A 14 -17.83 -33.62 10.42
N ASP A 15 -17.81 -32.60 9.55
CA ASP A 15 -18.01 -32.79 8.10
C ASP A 15 -16.93 -33.71 7.50
N ALA A 16 -15.67 -33.51 7.92
CA ALA A 16 -14.55 -34.33 7.46
C ALA A 16 -14.70 -35.79 7.89
N PHE A 17 -15.06 -36.05 9.15
CA PHE A 17 -15.26 -37.40 9.68
C PHE A 17 -16.42 -38.11 9.00
N ASP A 18 -17.54 -37.42 8.80
CA ASP A 18 -18.69 -37.95 8.07
C ASP A 18 -18.30 -38.35 6.64
N SER A 19 -17.57 -37.47 5.93
CA SER A 19 -17.10 -37.75 4.56
C SER A 19 -16.10 -38.91 4.48
N ALA A 20 -15.33 -39.14 5.55
CA ALA A 20 -14.34 -40.21 5.64
C ALA A 20 -14.92 -41.52 6.21
N GLY A 21 -16.19 -41.53 6.63
CA GLY A 21 -16.83 -42.68 7.28
C GLY A 21 -16.25 -42.98 8.66
N ILE A 22 -15.76 -41.95 9.37
CA ILE A 22 -15.19 -42.07 10.72
C ILE A 22 -16.29 -41.73 11.72
N GLU A 23 -16.65 -42.69 12.58
CA GLU A 23 -17.54 -42.43 13.70
C GLU A 23 -16.73 -41.90 14.89
N ALA A 24 -17.01 -40.67 15.32
CA ALA A 24 -16.46 -40.08 16.53
C ALA A 24 -17.56 -39.38 17.32
N THR A 25 -17.44 -39.36 18.65
CA THR A 25 -18.39 -38.64 19.49
C THR A 25 -18.16 -37.13 19.44
N SER A 26 -19.19 -36.36 19.78
CA SER A 26 -19.06 -34.90 19.89
C SER A 26 -17.95 -34.47 20.86
N GLU A 27 -17.73 -35.22 21.95
CA GLU A 27 -16.62 -34.91 22.87
C GLU A 27 -15.25 -35.16 22.24
N GLN A 28 -15.10 -36.23 21.46
CA GLN A 28 -13.85 -36.54 20.75
C GLN A 28 -13.54 -35.47 19.70
N ILE A 29 -14.55 -35.07 18.91
CA ILE A 29 -14.43 -33.98 17.93
C ILE A 29 -14.05 -32.67 18.64
N ALA A 30 -14.71 -32.35 19.76
CA ALA A 30 -14.42 -31.14 20.52
C ALA A 30 -13.03 -31.13 21.16
N ALA A 31 -12.49 -32.30 21.52
CA ALA A 31 -11.12 -32.43 22.01
C ALA A 31 -10.10 -32.18 20.89
N ILE A 32 -10.29 -32.82 19.73
CA ILE A 32 -9.41 -32.64 18.56
C ILE A 32 -9.46 -31.19 18.06
N ALA A 33 -10.65 -30.57 18.01
CA ALA A 33 -10.82 -29.18 17.60
C ALA A 33 -9.99 -28.21 18.46
N ARG A 34 -9.86 -28.48 19.76
CA ARG A 34 -9.02 -27.69 20.67
C ARG A 34 -7.53 -27.85 20.34
N ASP A 35 -7.10 -29.07 20.03
CA ASP A 35 -5.71 -29.33 19.66
C ASP A 35 -5.36 -28.69 18.31
N VAL A 36 -6.30 -28.70 17.36
CA VAL A 36 -6.16 -28.00 16.06
C VAL A 36 -6.09 -26.50 16.25
N GLU A 37 -6.92 -25.90 17.12
CA GLU A 37 -6.85 -24.48 17.44
C GLU A 37 -5.45 -24.09 17.92
N LEU A 38 -4.89 -24.84 18.86
CA LEU A 38 -3.54 -24.62 19.37
C LEU A 38 -2.47 -24.82 18.27
N ALA A 39 -2.64 -25.83 17.41
CA ALA A 39 -1.72 -26.08 16.30
C ALA A 39 -1.71 -24.93 15.30
N VAL A 40 -2.87 -24.38 14.94
CA VAL A 40 -2.99 -23.24 14.01
C VAL A 40 -2.40 -21.97 14.61
N GLU A 41 -2.56 -21.73 15.91
CA GLU A 41 -1.90 -20.60 16.60
C GLU A 41 -0.37 -20.66 16.50
N HIS A 42 0.19 -21.87 16.39
CA HIS A 42 1.62 -22.10 16.28
C HIS A 42 2.11 -22.41 14.86
N GLN A 43 1.21 -22.54 13.88
CA GLN A 43 1.53 -22.90 12.50
C GLN A 43 2.52 -21.93 11.87
N GLY A 44 2.38 -20.63 12.15
CA GLY A 44 3.28 -19.58 11.67
C GLY A 44 4.74 -19.70 12.16
N MET A 45 5.01 -20.51 13.19
CA MET A 45 6.38 -20.82 13.62
C MET A 45 7.01 -21.96 12.81
N ALA A 46 6.20 -22.84 12.22
CA ALA A 46 6.65 -23.98 11.42
C ALA A 46 6.71 -23.66 9.93
N PHE A 47 5.76 -22.85 9.45
CA PHE A 47 5.66 -22.43 8.06
C PHE A 47 5.61 -20.91 8.01
N TYR A 48 6.48 -20.30 7.21
CA TYR A 48 6.43 -18.86 6.99
C TYR A 48 5.15 -18.50 6.23
N GLU A 49 4.18 -17.98 6.95
CA GLU A 49 2.98 -17.35 6.40
C GLU A 49 3.17 -15.83 6.52
N PRO A 50 3.61 -15.14 5.45
CA PRO A 50 3.75 -13.70 5.50
C PRO A 50 2.39 -13.09 5.87
N PRO A 51 2.32 -12.25 6.92
CA PRO A 51 1.08 -11.58 7.25
C PRO A 51 0.59 -10.77 6.05
N ALA A 52 -0.73 -10.61 5.90
CA ALA A 52 -1.31 -9.84 4.80
C ALA A 52 -0.72 -8.41 4.69
N SER A 53 -0.22 -7.86 5.80
CA SER A 53 0.52 -6.61 5.86
C SER A 53 1.79 -6.59 5.00
N ASP A 54 2.50 -7.70 4.83
CA ASP A 54 3.74 -7.74 4.04
C ASP A 54 3.48 -7.44 2.57
N ARG A 55 2.41 -8.00 2.01
CA ARG A 55 1.99 -7.70 0.63
C ARG A 55 1.53 -6.26 0.49
N CYS A 56 0.75 -5.75 1.45
CA CYS A 56 0.34 -4.35 1.47
C CYS A 56 1.54 -3.39 1.55
N ASN A 57 2.52 -3.70 2.41
CA ASN A 57 3.74 -2.93 2.58
C ASN A 57 4.59 -2.91 1.30
N GLU A 58 4.67 -4.03 0.59
CA GLU A 58 5.35 -4.12 -0.70
C GLU A 58 4.69 -3.23 -1.75
N ILE A 59 3.35 -3.32 -1.87
CA ILE A 59 2.55 -2.48 -2.78
C ILE A 59 2.77 -1.00 -2.45
N GLU A 60 2.73 -0.61 -1.18
CA GLU A 60 2.94 0.77 -0.75
C GLU A 60 4.34 1.28 -1.12
N ARG A 61 5.39 0.46 -0.89
CA ARG A 61 6.76 0.80 -1.27
C ARG A 61 6.91 0.99 -2.78
N GLU A 62 6.31 0.12 -3.58
CA GLU A 62 6.33 0.24 -5.04
C GLU A 62 5.66 1.52 -5.53
N TRP A 63 4.46 1.82 -5.01
CA TRP A 63 3.73 3.03 -5.38
C TRP A 63 4.45 4.29 -4.95
N LYS A 64 5.02 4.30 -3.74
CA LYS A 64 5.84 5.41 -3.27
C LYS A 64 7.04 5.66 -4.18
N LYS A 65 7.72 4.59 -4.62
CA LYS A 65 8.85 4.69 -5.56
C LYS A 65 8.42 5.27 -6.92
N LYS A 66 7.29 4.82 -7.47
CA LYS A 66 6.73 5.33 -8.73
C LYS A 66 6.34 6.81 -8.60
N TYR A 67 5.71 7.18 -7.50
CA TYR A 67 5.30 8.56 -7.21
C TYR A 67 6.51 9.50 -7.12
N GLU A 68 7.53 9.15 -6.36
CA GLU A 68 8.74 9.99 -6.23
C GLU A 68 9.49 10.11 -7.57
N ALA A 69 9.52 9.05 -8.39
CA ALA A 69 10.09 9.11 -9.72
C ALA A 69 9.33 10.10 -10.63
N LEU A 70 7.99 10.03 -10.61
CA LEU A 70 7.14 10.92 -11.40
C LEU A 70 7.24 12.37 -10.92
N LYS A 71 7.27 12.59 -9.60
CA LYS A 71 7.45 13.91 -9.00
C LYS A 71 8.76 14.55 -9.46
N LYS A 72 9.87 13.80 -9.41
CA LYS A 72 11.18 14.27 -9.86
C LYS A 72 11.20 14.60 -11.36
N GLU A 73 10.50 13.80 -12.18
CA GLU A 73 10.35 14.07 -13.60
C GLU A 73 9.54 15.33 -13.87
N PHE A 74 8.45 15.53 -13.14
CA PHE A 74 7.61 16.73 -13.22
C PHE A 74 8.38 17.97 -12.80
N GLU A 75 9.10 17.95 -11.67
CA GLU A 75 9.95 19.05 -11.23
C GLU A 75 11.00 19.43 -12.28
N ARG A 76 11.63 18.43 -12.91
CA ARG A 76 12.57 18.65 -14.01
C ARG A 76 11.89 19.28 -15.23
N TYR A 77 10.69 18.83 -15.58
CA TYR A 77 9.91 19.39 -16.67
C TYR A 77 9.57 20.87 -16.40
N THR A 78 9.04 21.18 -15.22
CA THR A 78 8.72 22.55 -14.79
C THR A 78 9.95 23.43 -14.84
N HIS A 79 11.08 22.99 -14.30
CA HIS A 79 12.33 23.75 -14.32
C HIS A 79 12.82 24.04 -15.76
N ASN A 80 12.70 23.04 -16.65
CA ASN A 80 13.06 23.21 -18.06
C ASN A 80 12.11 24.18 -18.77
N ALA A 81 10.80 24.11 -18.48
CA ALA A 81 9.78 25.01 -19.00
C ALA A 81 10.03 26.45 -18.54
N GLU A 82 10.23 26.68 -17.24
CA GLU A 82 10.58 27.98 -16.67
C GLU A 82 11.87 28.53 -17.29
N THR A 83 12.88 27.67 -17.48
CA THR A 83 14.12 28.06 -18.16
C THR A 83 13.89 28.48 -19.61
N ALA A 84 13.04 27.76 -20.35
CA ALA A 84 12.70 28.08 -21.72
C ALA A 84 11.92 29.41 -21.81
N VAL A 85 10.91 29.61 -20.96
CA VAL A 85 10.12 30.84 -20.87
C VAL A 85 11.00 32.03 -20.48
N ARG A 86 11.85 31.88 -19.47
CA ARG A 86 12.81 32.90 -19.05
C ARG A 86 13.69 33.37 -20.22
N ARG A 87 14.18 32.42 -21.04
CA ARG A 87 14.96 32.73 -22.25
C ARG A 87 14.12 33.40 -23.33
N ALA A 88 12.91 32.92 -23.57
CA ALA A 88 12.00 33.47 -24.58
C ALA A 88 11.62 34.93 -24.27
N LEU A 89 11.34 35.23 -23.00
CA LEU A 89 11.02 36.57 -22.50
C LEU A 89 12.25 37.45 -22.25
N ARG A 90 13.45 36.99 -22.65
CA ARG A 90 14.73 37.70 -22.50
C ARG A 90 15.00 38.21 -21.08
N GLN A 91 14.53 37.48 -20.08
CA GLN A 91 14.82 37.78 -18.68
C GLN A 91 16.29 37.46 -18.36
N HIS A 92 16.81 38.05 -17.28
CA HIS A 92 18.17 37.76 -16.80
C HIS A 92 18.32 36.27 -16.45
N ARG A 93 19.56 35.76 -16.55
CA ARG A 93 19.84 34.31 -16.38
C ARG A 93 19.47 33.80 -14.99
N ASP A 94 19.59 34.66 -14.00
CA ASP A 94 19.33 34.45 -12.58
C ASP A 94 17.92 34.91 -12.15
N ALA A 95 17.12 35.46 -13.08
CA ALA A 95 15.75 35.82 -12.79
C ALA A 95 14.95 34.59 -12.32
N ASN A 96 14.25 34.76 -11.20
CA ASN A 96 13.37 33.75 -10.64
C ASN A 96 11.99 33.87 -11.30
N VAL A 97 11.63 32.88 -12.11
CA VAL A 97 10.42 32.87 -12.92
C VAL A 97 9.63 31.60 -12.62
N SER A 98 8.32 31.74 -12.40
CA SER A 98 7.38 30.62 -12.27
C SER A 98 6.27 30.71 -13.33
N ILE A 99 5.72 29.55 -13.69
CA ILE A 99 4.60 29.40 -14.62
C ILE A 99 3.38 28.96 -13.82
N GLY A 100 2.31 29.76 -13.85
CA GLY A 100 1.02 29.49 -13.21
C GLY A 100 0.20 28.42 -13.94
N GLU A 101 -0.92 28.05 -13.34
CA GLU A 101 -1.80 26.97 -13.83
C GLU A 101 -2.35 27.24 -15.24
N TYR A 102 -2.63 28.50 -15.57
CA TYR A 102 -3.19 28.88 -16.87
C TYR A 102 -2.13 29.48 -17.81
N GLY A 103 -0.84 29.34 -17.46
CA GLY A 103 0.28 29.82 -18.24
C GLY A 103 0.71 31.26 -17.92
N GLU A 104 0.20 31.86 -16.84
CA GLU A 104 0.67 33.14 -16.34
C GLU A 104 2.14 33.03 -15.96
N VAL A 105 2.95 34.02 -16.33
CA VAL A 105 4.37 34.00 -15.99
C VAL A 105 4.66 35.04 -14.94
N HIS A 106 5.16 34.62 -13.78
CA HIS A 106 5.48 35.50 -12.68
C HIS A 106 7.00 35.60 -12.48
N ARG A 107 7.49 36.82 -12.23
CA ARG A 107 8.87 37.08 -11.83
C ARG A 107 8.94 37.48 -10.35
N HIS A 108 9.92 36.95 -9.63
CA HIS A 108 10.07 37.13 -8.19
C HIS A 108 11.36 37.88 -7.81
N ASP A 109 11.36 39.21 -7.96
CA ASP A 109 12.52 40.08 -7.64
C ASP A 109 12.14 41.09 -6.53
N GLY A 110 11.86 40.59 -5.33
CA GLY A 110 11.41 41.38 -4.16
C GLY A 110 9.91 41.71 -4.14
N ARG A 111 9.29 41.91 -5.31
CA ARG A 111 7.83 41.85 -5.50
C ARG A 111 7.52 40.89 -6.64
N THR A 112 6.48 40.08 -6.46
CA THR A 112 5.98 39.21 -7.53
C THR A 112 5.25 40.05 -8.57
N THR A 113 5.70 39.99 -9.83
CA THR A 113 5.09 40.73 -10.94
C THR A 113 4.75 39.75 -12.07
N GLN A 114 3.55 39.86 -12.64
CA GLN A 114 3.20 39.11 -13.84
C GLN A 114 3.85 39.75 -15.06
N ILE A 115 4.57 38.96 -15.85
CA ILE A 115 5.32 39.40 -17.04
C ILE A 115 4.76 38.83 -18.34
N GLN A 116 3.80 37.90 -18.27
CA GLN A 116 3.00 37.39 -19.39
C GLN A 116 1.66 36.85 -18.89
#